data_AF-A0AAN8QB66-F1
#
_entry.id   AF-A0AAN8QB66-F1
#
_cell.length_a   1.000
_cell.length_b   1.000
_cell.length_c   1.000
_cell.angle_alpha   90.00
_cell.angle_beta   90.00
_cell.angle_gamma   90.00
#
_symmetry.space_group_name_H-M   'P 1'
#
loop_
_entity.id
_entity.type
_entity.pdbx_description
1 polymer ?
#
loop_
_entity_poly.entity_id
_entity_poly.type
_entity_poly.pdbx_seq_one_letter_code
_entity_poly.pdbx_strand_id
1 'polypeptide(L)'
;MSVQLPDDQTSKEERQKRHYKMLNELQNMARELPLTFQQRLPYDLLSSLASSLLDSTVYDIVHSLEEVQHLEEKAMCSSRSRMVSEHKAQHHVMQKKHKELLQQCENRPHNIPLVQAQIDRELEMINKRCDEEMKKKDMKIILELDQKAMEQQNLLEKAGVPGFYVTNNKLEMRLQMYLLDFIMRISRAEKEGKFDT
;
A
#
# COMPACT_ATOMS: atom_id res chain seq x y z
N MET A 1 33.28 14.03 -50.33
CA MET A 1 32.56 12.94 -49.63
C MET A 1 32.40 13.39 -48.20
N SER A 2 31.21 13.86 -47.85
CA SER A 2 30.91 14.38 -46.53
C SER A 2 30.78 13.22 -45.56
N VAL A 3 31.64 13.20 -44.54
CA VAL A 3 31.59 12.21 -43.45
C VAL A 3 30.51 12.66 -42.49
N GLN A 4 29.31 12.09 -42.62
CA GLN A 4 28.28 12.19 -41.59
C GLN A 4 28.61 11.20 -40.47
N LEU A 5 29.10 11.74 -39.35
CA LEU A 5 29.07 11.09 -38.03
C LEU A 5 28.50 12.03 -36.95
N PRO A 6 27.23 12.51 -37.00
CA PRO A 6 26.68 13.37 -35.94
C PRO A 6 25.71 12.67 -34.96
N ASP A 7 25.19 11.47 -35.27
CA ASP A 7 24.03 10.92 -34.53
C ASP A 7 24.38 10.37 -33.13
N ASP A 8 25.51 9.69 -32.96
CA ASP A 8 25.85 9.02 -31.69
C ASP A 8 26.33 10.01 -30.60
N GLN A 9 26.85 11.16 -31.01
CA GLN A 9 27.35 12.20 -30.09
C GLN A 9 26.22 13.08 -29.57
N THR A 10 25.27 13.42 -30.45
CA THR A 10 24.06 14.17 -30.10
C THR A 10 23.18 13.37 -29.12
N SER A 11 23.00 12.06 -29.35
CA SER A 11 22.24 11.19 -28.46
C SER A 11 22.87 11.06 -27.04
N LYS A 12 24.21 11.03 -26.95
CA LYS A 12 24.90 11.01 -25.65
C LYS A 12 24.74 12.32 -24.90
N GLU A 13 24.82 13.46 -25.59
CA GLU A 13 24.60 14.77 -24.99
C GLU A 13 23.16 14.96 -24.51
N GLU A 14 22.17 14.52 -25.28
CA GLU A 14 20.75 14.54 -24.88
C GLU A 14 20.50 13.67 -23.64
N ARG A 15 21.05 12.46 -23.62
CA ARG A 15 20.96 11.56 -22.47
C ARG A 15 21.59 12.17 -21.23
N GLN A 16 22.75 12.82 -21.37
CA GLN A 16 23.45 13.48 -20.27
C GLN A 16 22.64 14.68 -19.74
N LYS A 17 22.06 15.49 -20.63
CA LYS A 17 21.18 16.61 -20.24
C LYS A 17 19.97 16.11 -19.46
N ARG A 18 19.32 15.03 -19.94
CA ARG A 18 18.18 14.40 -19.24
C ARG A 18 18.58 13.88 -17.86
N HIS A 19 19.74 13.22 -17.75
CA HIS A 19 20.27 12.77 -16.45
C HIS A 19 20.47 13.93 -15.48
N TYR A 20 21.09 15.04 -15.90
CA TYR A 20 21.29 16.19 -15.04
C TYR A 20 19.98 16.83 -14.59
N LYS A 21 19.00 16.96 -15.50
CA LYS A 21 17.67 17.48 -15.14
C LYS A 21 17.00 16.57 -14.11
N MET A 22 17.03 15.26 -14.34
CA MET A 22 16.50 14.24 -13.44
C MET A 22 17.13 14.30 -12.05
N LEU A 23 18.46 14.37 -12.01
CA LEU A 23 19.22 14.44 -10.77
C LEU A 23 18.90 15.71 -9.97
N ASN A 24 18.74 16.85 -10.66
CA ASN A 24 18.37 18.11 -10.01
C ASN A 24 16.99 18.02 -9.34
N GLU A 25 16.01 17.42 -10.01
CA GLU A 25 14.68 17.18 -9.43
C GLU A 25 14.76 16.25 -8.20
N LEU A 26 15.50 15.15 -8.29
CA LEU A 26 15.73 14.24 -7.16
C LEU A 26 16.38 14.94 -5.97
N GLN A 27 17.37 15.81 -6.21
CA GLN A 27 18.01 16.59 -5.14
C GLN A 27 17.06 17.62 -4.51
N ASN A 28 16.20 18.25 -5.31
CA ASN A 28 15.19 19.18 -4.79
C ASN A 28 14.19 18.45 -3.90
N MET A 29 13.66 17.32 -4.35
CA MET A 29 12.76 16.48 -3.54
C MET A 29 13.43 15.95 -2.27
N ALA A 30 14.71 15.57 -2.34
CA ALA A 30 15.47 15.15 -1.17
C ALA A 30 15.59 16.26 -0.11
N ARG A 31 15.76 17.53 -0.51
CA ARG A 31 15.86 18.68 0.41
C ARG A 31 14.54 18.98 1.14
N GLU A 32 13.40 18.53 0.62
CA GLU A 32 12.09 18.70 1.27
C GLU A 32 11.86 17.70 2.42
N LEU A 33 12.68 16.64 2.51
CA LEU A 33 12.51 15.60 3.53
C LEU A 33 13.04 16.02 4.91
N PRO A 34 12.62 15.35 6.01
CA PRO A 34 13.27 15.54 7.31
C PRO A 34 14.77 15.20 7.26
N LEU A 35 15.59 15.94 8.02
CA LEU A 35 17.06 15.82 8.02
C LEU A 35 17.57 14.38 8.21
N THR A 36 16.87 13.57 9.00
CA THR A 36 17.18 12.15 9.24
C THR A 36 17.16 11.29 7.97
N PHE A 37 16.38 11.67 6.97
CA PHE A 37 16.30 10.98 5.68
C PHE A 37 17.20 11.65 4.64
N GLN A 38 17.38 12.97 4.69
CA GLN A 38 18.29 13.69 3.78
C GLN A 38 19.71 13.11 3.82
N GLN A 39 20.22 12.84 5.02
CA GLN A 39 21.57 12.30 5.23
C GLN A 39 21.74 10.87 4.67
N ARG A 40 20.64 10.16 4.42
CA ARG A 40 20.63 8.82 3.82
C ARG A 40 20.46 8.83 2.30
N LEU A 41 20.42 10.02 1.70
CA LEU A 41 20.29 10.20 0.25
C LEU A 41 21.55 10.87 -0.32
N PRO A 42 22.70 10.16 -0.33
CA PRO A 42 23.93 10.71 -0.89
C PRO A 42 23.80 10.95 -2.39
N TYR A 43 24.66 11.83 -2.91
CA TYR A 43 24.71 12.16 -4.34
C TYR A 43 24.78 10.91 -5.23
N ASP A 44 25.63 9.94 -4.89
CA ASP A 44 25.83 8.73 -5.69
C ASP A 44 24.57 7.89 -5.82
N LEU A 45 23.75 7.82 -4.75
CA LEU A 45 22.47 7.13 -4.79
C LEU A 45 21.49 7.84 -5.72
N LEU A 46 21.34 9.16 -5.58
CA LEU A 46 20.43 9.95 -6.41
C LEU A 46 20.88 9.96 -7.89
N SER A 47 22.18 10.00 -8.14
CA SER A 47 22.76 9.92 -9.48
C SER A 47 22.50 8.57 -10.13
N SER A 48 22.69 7.48 -9.38
CA SER A 48 22.39 6.12 -9.83
C SER A 48 20.90 5.96 -10.12
N LEU A 49 20.03 6.48 -9.23
CA LEU A 49 18.59 6.47 -9.43
C LEU A 49 18.20 7.24 -10.69
N ALA A 50 18.71 8.46 -10.87
CA ALA A 50 18.50 9.25 -12.09
C ALA A 50 18.91 8.50 -13.35
N SER A 51 20.02 7.76 -13.32
CA SER A 51 20.44 6.93 -14.46
C SER A 51 19.48 5.77 -14.74
N SER A 52 18.97 5.10 -13.70
CA SER A 52 18.01 3.99 -13.84
C SER A 52 16.64 4.43 -14.38
N LEU A 53 16.30 5.71 -14.20
CA LEU A 53 15.01 6.27 -14.65
C LEU A 53 14.99 6.69 -16.13
N LEU A 54 16.13 6.67 -16.82
CA LEU A 54 16.23 7.18 -18.20
C LEU A 54 15.51 6.32 -19.24
N ASP A 55 15.44 5.01 -19.02
CA ASP A 55 14.87 4.04 -19.98
C ASP A 55 13.37 3.75 -19.77
N SER A 56 12.75 4.45 -18.82
CA SER A 56 11.34 4.30 -18.42
C SER A 56 10.91 2.95 -17.85
N THR A 57 11.75 1.91 -17.91
CA THR A 57 11.41 0.55 -17.44
C THR A 57 11.07 0.56 -15.95
N VAL A 58 11.80 1.34 -15.16
CA VAL A 58 11.54 1.49 -13.73
C VAL A 58 10.16 2.09 -13.46
N TYR A 59 9.68 3.01 -14.30
CA TYR A 59 8.32 3.53 -14.17
C TYR A 59 7.29 2.46 -14.44
N ASP A 60 7.45 1.68 -15.50
CA ASP A 60 6.51 0.61 -15.86
C ASP A 60 6.43 -0.44 -14.76
N ILE A 61 7.57 -0.79 -14.15
CA ILE A 61 7.62 -1.68 -12.99
C ILE A 61 6.85 -1.08 -11.81
N VAL A 62 7.13 0.17 -11.44
CA VAL A 62 6.49 0.83 -10.29
C VAL A 62 4.98 1.00 -10.51
N HIS A 63 4.54 1.38 -11.71
CA HIS A 63 3.10 1.47 -12.04
C HIS A 63 2.43 0.10 -11.99
N SER A 64 3.07 -0.94 -12.53
CA SER A 64 2.53 -2.30 -12.46
C SER A 64 2.39 -2.80 -11.02
N LEU A 65 3.39 -2.51 -10.17
CA LEU A 65 3.35 -2.84 -8.75
C LEU A 65 2.24 -2.06 -8.02
N GLU A 66 2.07 -0.77 -8.33
CA GLU A 66 0.99 0.06 -7.78
C GLU A 66 -0.39 -0.49 -8.16
N GLU A 67 -0.60 -0.88 -9.42
CA GLU A 67 -1.86 -1.48 -9.87
C GLU A 67 -2.18 -2.80 -9.16
N VAL A 68 -1.20 -3.70 -9.07
CA VAL A 68 -1.35 -4.98 -8.36
C VAL A 68 -1.67 -4.74 -6.89
N GLN A 69 -0.96 -3.81 -6.23
CA GLN A 69 -1.21 -3.43 -4.84
C GLN A 69 -2.65 -2.95 -4.64
N HIS A 70 -3.13 -2.02 -5.49
CA HIS A 70 -4.49 -1.50 -5.38
C HIS A 70 -5.55 -2.60 -5.54
N LEU A 71 -5.34 -3.55 -6.45
CA LEU A 71 -6.26 -4.68 -6.63
C LEU A 71 -6.32 -5.58 -5.39
N GLU A 72 -5.17 -5.90 -4.81
CA GLU A 72 -5.05 -6.75 -3.63
C GLU A 72 -5.63 -6.07 -2.38
N GLU A 73 -5.29 -4.81 -2.14
CA GLU A 73 -5.83 -4.01 -1.04
C GLU A 73 -7.37 -3.88 -1.14
N LYS A 74 -7.88 -3.63 -2.34
CA LYS A 74 -9.33 -3.59 -2.59
C LYS A 74 -9.99 -4.93 -2.31
N ALA A 75 -9.37 -6.05 -2.66
CA ALA A 75 -9.87 -7.38 -2.37
C ALA A 75 -9.91 -7.67 -0.86
N MET A 76 -8.83 -7.33 -0.13
CA MET A 76 -8.76 -7.47 1.33
C MET A 76 -9.82 -6.61 2.04
N CYS A 77 -9.94 -5.33 1.65
CA CYS A 77 -10.93 -4.39 2.18
C CYS A 77 -12.36 -4.88 1.92
N SER A 78 -12.64 -5.34 0.70
CA SER A 78 -13.95 -5.89 0.33
C SER A 78 -14.30 -7.15 1.13
N SER A 79 -13.32 -8.03 1.32
CA SER A 79 -13.48 -9.25 2.12
C SER A 79 -13.79 -8.93 3.59
N ARG A 80 -13.07 -7.98 4.19
CA ARG A 80 -13.33 -7.50 5.56
C ARG A 80 -14.72 -6.86 5.69
N SER A 81 -15.10 -6.02 4.73
CA SER A 81 -16.41 -5.34 4.72
C SER A 81 -17.58 -6.32 4.63
N ARG A 82 -17.39 -7.43 3.89
CA ARG A 82 -18.37 -8.53 3.81
C ARG A 82 -18.57 -9.20 5.17
N MET A 83 -17.48 -9.54 5.86
CA MET A 83 -17.53 -10.13 7.21
C MET A 83 -18.28 -9.23 8.20
N VAL A 84 -18.00 -7.92 8.19
CA VAL A 84 -18.73 -6.95 9.04
C VAL A 84 -20.23 -6.94 8.72
N SER A 85 -20.59 -7.03 7.43
CA SER A 85 -21.99 -7.06 7.00
C SER A 85 -22.69 -8.35 7.43
N GLU A 86 -21.98 -9.48 7.34
CA GLU A 86 -22.46 -10.79 7.81
C GLU A 86 -22.69 -10.79 9.33
N HIS A 87 -21.76 -10.24 10.12
CA HIS A 87 -21.92 -10.11 11.58
C HIS A 87 -23.13 -9.25 11.95
N LYS A 88 -23.34 -8.12 11.26
CA LYS A 88 -24.53 -7.28 11.45
C LYS A 88 -25.82 -8.02 11.12
N ALA A 89 -25.84 -8.79 10.04
CA ALA A 89 -27.00 -9.59 9.65
C ALA A 89 -27.31 -10.70 10.67
N GLN A 90 -26.28 -11.40 11.16
CA GLN A 90 -26.43 -12.40 12.23
C GLN A 90 -27.01 -11.79 13.51
N HIS A 91 -26.51 -10.63 13.91
CA HIS A 91 -27.02 -9.91 15.07
C HIS A 91 -28.49 -9.52 14.90
N HIS A 92 -28.87 -9.02 13.72
CA HIS A 92 -30.25 -8.66 13.43
C HIS A 92 -31.21 -9.86 13.47
N VAL A 93 -30.81 -11.00 12.88
CA VAL A 93 -31.59 -12.24 12.94
C VAL A 93 -31.76 -12.70 14.39
N MET A 94 -30.70 -12.63 15.19
CA MET A 94 -30.76 -13.04 16.60
C MET A 94 -31.66 -12.11 17.42
N GLN A 95 -31.55 -10.80 17.25
CA GLN A 95 -32.43 -9.82 17.90
C GLN A 95 -33.91 -10.06 17.57
N LYS A 96 -34.23 -10.40 16.31
CA LYS A 96 -35.60 -10.74 15.91
C LYS A 96 -36.11 -11.97 16.69
N LYS A 97 -35.31 -13.03 16.75
CA LYS A 97 -35.63 -14.26 17.51
C LYS A 97 -35.83 -13.97 19.01
N HIS A 98 -34.96 -13.16 19.59
CA HIS A 98 -35.05 -12.75 21.00
C HIS A 98 -36.31 -11.96 21.30
N LYS A 99 -36.70 -11.05 20.41
CA LYS A 99 -37.97 -10.32 20.52
C LYS A 99 -39.18 -11.26 20.48
N GLU A 100 -39.19 -12.22 19.56
CA GLU A 100 -40.26 -13.23 19.46
C GLU A 100 -40.35 -14.12 20.71
N LEU A 101 -39.21 -14.52 21.29
CA LEU A 101 -39.17 -15.30 22.53
C LEU A 101 -39.72 -14.54 23.73
N LEU A 102 -39.41 -13.25 23.85
CA LEU A 102 -39.95 -12.40 24.92
C LEU A 102 -41.47 -12.21 24.76
N GLN A 103 -41.95 -12.00 23.54
CA GLN A 103 -43.40 -11.90 23.25
C GLN A 103 -44.16 -13.17 23.65
N GLN A 104 -43.60 -14.35 23.38
CA GLN A 104 -44.20 -15.63 23.80
C GLN A 104 -44.28 -15.79 25.32
N CYS A 105 -43.45 -15.08 26.07
CA CYS A 105 -43.43 -15.12 27.53
C CYS A 105 -44.30 -14.04 28.19
N GLU A 106 -44.98 -13.17 27.44
CA GLU A 106 -45.84 -12.09 27.98
C GLU A 106 -46.89 -12.61 28.97
N ASN A 107 -47.47 -13.79 28.70
CA ASN A 107 -48.48 -14.41 29.55
C ASN A 107 -47.89 -15.21 30.74
N ARG A 108 -46.56 -15.26 30.90
CA ARG A 108 -45.85 -15.99 31.96
C ARG A 108 -44.71 -15.14 32.53
N PRO A 109 -45.02 -14.09 33.32
CA PRO A 109 -44.05 -13.08 33.73
C PRO A 109 -42.90 -13.63 34.60
N HIS A 110 -43.12 -14.72 35.33
CA HIS A 110 -42.10 -15.40 36.12
C HIS A 110 -40.99 -16.05 35.27
N ASN A 111 -41.24 -16.32 33.98
CA ASN A 111 -40.24 -16.88 33.07
C ASN A 111 -39.36 -15.80 32.42
N ILE A 112 -39.79 -14.54 32.42
CA ILE A 112 -39.08 -13.44 31.75
C ILE A 112 -37.63 -13.31 32.23
N PRO A 113 -37.30 -13.36 33.54
CA PRO A 113 -35.90 -13.25 33.99
C PRO A 113 -35.01 -14.39 33.48
N LEU A 114 -35.55 -15.60 33.39
CA LEU A 114 -34.81 -16.76 32.87
C LEU A 114 -34.52 -16.61 31.38
N VAL A 115 -35.52 -16.17 30.60
CA VAL A 115 -35.37 -15.93 29.16
C VAL A 115 -34.42 -14.77 28.89
N GLN A 116 -34.48 -13.69 29.68
CA GLN A 116 -33.55 -12.56 29.56
C GLN A 116 -32.12 -13.00 29.84
N ALA A 117 -31.88 -13.78 30.90
CA ALA A 117 -30.55 -14.31 31.20
C ALA A 117 -30.01 -15.23 30.08
N GLN A 118 -30.89 -15.97 29.39
CA GLN A 118 -30.50 -16.74 28.22
C GLN A 118 -30.12 -15.84 27.03
N ILE A 119 -30.94 -14.82 26.75
CA ILE A 119 -30.69 -13.82 25.70
C ILE A 119 -29.35 -13.13 25.90
N ASP A 120 -29.07 -12.69 27.13
CA ASP A 120 -27.83 -11.98 27.47
C ASP A 120 -26.60 -12.88 27.25
N ARG A 121 -26.69 -14.16 27.64
CA ARG A 121 -25.63 -15.15 27.37
C ARG A 121 -25.43 -15.38 25.87
N GLU A 122 -26.52 -15.51 25.11
CA GLU A 122 -26.43 -15.68 23.65
C GLU A 122 -25.79 -14.46 22.97
N LEU A 123 -26.14 -13.24 23.42
CA LEU A 123 -25.52 -11.98 22.97
C LEU A 123 -24.03 -11.91 23.31
N GLU A 124 -23.64 -12.28 24.52
CA GLU A 124 -22.23 -12.31 24.90
C GLU A 124 -21.43 -13.32 24.05
N MET A 125 -21.98 -14.51 23.84
CA MET A 125 -21.34 -15.55 23.03
C MET A 125 -21.16 -15.11 21.56
N ILE A 126 -22.17 -14.51 20.94
CA ILE A 126 -22.06 -14.06 19.54
C ILE A 126 -21.08 -12.90 19.40
N ASN A 127 -21.11 -11.94 20.33
CA ASN A 127 -20.21 -10.78 20.30
C ASN A 127 -18.76 -11.23 20.44
N LYS A 128 -18.48 -12.12 21.40
CA LYS A 128 -17.15 -12.70 21.58
C LYS A 128 -16.68 -13.45 20.33
N ARG A 129 -17.56 -14.24 19.69
CA ARG A 129 -17.23 -14.94 18.44
C ARG A 129 -16.90 -13.96 17.32
N CYS A 130 -17.74 -12.96 17.09
CA CYS A 130 -17.54 -11.96 16.04
C CYS A 130 -16.23 -11.17 16.26
N ASP A 131 -15.93 -10.79 17.51
CA ASP A 131 -14.67 -10.12 17.86
C ASP A 131 -13.45 -10.99 17.58
N GLU A 132 -13.50 -12.29 17.91
CA GLU A 132 -12.41 -13.23 17.63
C GLU A 132 -12.22 -13.46 16.13
N GLU A 133 -13.31 -13.58 15.37
CA GLU A 133 -13.28 -13.71 13.91
C GLU A 133 -12.68 -12.46 13.25
N MET A 134 -13.11 -11.27 13.69
CA MET A 134 -12.56 -10.00 13.20
C MET A 134 -11.07 -9.86 13.52
N LYS A 135 -10.65 -10.18 14.75
CA LYS A 135 -9.23 -10.15 15.12
C LYS A 135 -8.38 -11.10 14.26
N LYS A 136 -8.87 -12.32 14.00
CA LYS A 136 -8.20 -13.27 13.12
C LYS A 136 -8.11 -12.76 11.68
N LYS A 137 -9.18 -12.15 11.17
CA LYS A 137 -9.22 -11.57 9.83
C LYS A 137 -8.26 -10.40 9.69
N ASP A 138 -8.26 -9.47 10.64
CA ASP A 138 -7.40 -8.30 10.64
C ASP A 138 -5.92 -8.69 10.78
N MET A 139 -5.60 -9.66 11.65
CA MET A 139 -4.23 -10.22 11.74
C MET A 139 -3.78 -10.84 10.41
N LYS A 140 -4.66 -11.60 9.75
CA LYS A 140 -4.35 -12.20 8.44
C LYS A 140 -4.08 -11.12 7.38
N ILE A 141 -4.87 -10.05 7.35
CA ILE A 141 -4.65 -8.91 6.44
C ILE A 141 -3.28 -8.26 6.68
N ILE A 142 -2.89 -8.05 7.94
CA ILE A 142 -1.58 -7.47 8.26
C ILE A 142 -0.45 -8.36 7.74
N LEU A 143 -0.51 -9.68 7.98
CA LEU A 143 0.49 -10.61 7.49
C LEU A 143 0.57 -10.67 5.95
N GLU A 144 -0.57 -10.60 5.27
CA GLU A 144 -0.62 -10.52 3.81
C GLU A 144 0.01 -9.21 3.31
N LEU A 145 -0.27 -8.07 3.95
CA LEU A 145 0.35 -6.78 3.61
C LEU A 145 1.87 -6.80 3.81
N ASP A 146 2.37 -7.36 4.91
CA ASP A 146 3.81 -7.47 5.17
C ASP A 146 4.51 -8.35 4.11
N GLN A 147 3.87 -9.46 3.73
CA GLN A 147 4.35 -10.33 2.67
C GLN A 147 4.42 -9.59 1.32
N LYS A 148 3.40 -8.78 1.00
CA LYS A 148 3.38 -7.97 -0.23
C LYS A 148 4.43 -6.89 -0.25
N ALA A 149 4.66 -6.20 0.85
CA ALA A 149 5.74 -5.23 0.96
C ALA A 149 7.11 -5.88 0.67
N MET A 150 7.36 -7.07 1.24
CA MET A 150 8.59 -7.82 0.99
C MET A 150 8.72 -8.27 -0.47
N GLU A 151 7.64 -8.74 -1.09
CA GLU A 151 7.62 -9.12 -2.52
C GLU A 151 7.95 -7.93 -3.43
N GLN A 152 7.35 -6.77 -3.18
CA GLN A 152 7.61 -5.54 -3.93
C GLN A 152 9.07 -5.07 -3.76
N GLN A 153 9.60 -5.08 -2.54
CA GLN A 153 11.01 -4.74 -2.28
C GLN A 153 11.95 -5.66 -3.06
N ASN A 154 11.71 -6.99 -3.01
CA ASN A 154 12.51 -7.98 -3.72
C ASN A 154 12.45 -7.81 -5.24
N LEU A 155 11.27 -7.44 -5.78
CA LEU A 155 11.14 -7.19 -7.21
C LEU A 155 11.93 -5.96 -7.65
N LEU A 156 11.84 -4.86 -6.88
CA LEU A 156 12.60 -3.63 -7.15
C LEU A 156 14.12 -3.84 -7.00
N GLU A 157 14.54 -4.61 -5.99
CA GLU A 157 15.95 -4.99 -5.81
C GLU A 157 16.46 -5.82 -6.99
N LYS A 158 15.70 -6.82 -7.44
CA LYS A 158 16.06 -7.65 -8.61
C LYS A 158 16.03 -6.89 -9.92
N ALA A 159 15.18 -5.89 -10.04
CA ALA A 159 15.17 -4.95 -11.16
C ALA A 159 16.36 -3.98 -11.13
N GLY A 160 17.18 -3.99 -10.07
CA GLY A 160 18.35 -3.14 -9.92
C GLY A 160 18.01 -1.70 -9.58
N VAL A 161 16.81 -1.43 -9.04
CA VAL A 161 16.40 -0.07 -8.68
C VAL A 161 17.21 0.42 -7.47
N PRO A 162 18.00 1.51 -7.60
CA PRO A 162 18.87 1.96 -6.52
C PRO A 162 18.11 2.32 -5.24
N GLY A 163 18.63 1.86 -4.10
CA GLY A 163 18.06 2.12 -2.78
C GLY A 163 16.99 1.11 -2.32
N PHE A 164 16.63 0.14 -3.16
CA PHE A 164 15.70 -0.93 -2.82
C PHE A 164 16.42 -2.22 -2.47
N TYR A 165 16.02 -2.81 -1.36
CA TYR A 165 16.46 -4.09 -0.84
C TYR A 165 15.45 -4.59 0.19
N VAL A 166 15.36 -5.90 0.41
CA VAL A 166 14.43 -6.46 1.40
C VAL A 166 14.80 -6.01 2.82
N THR A 167 13.88 -5.35 3.53
CA THR A 167 14.12 -4.87 4.89
C THR A 167 12.82 -4.69 5.69
N ASN A 168 12.87 -5.03 6.98
CA ASN A 168 11.82 -4.77 7.96
C ASN A 168 12.18 -3.62 8.92
N ASN A 169 13.31 -2.95 8.69
CA ASN A 169 13.70 -1.81 9.51
C ASN A 169 12.80 -0.61 9.17
N LYS A 170 12.09 -0.08 10.17
CA LYS A 170 11.11 1.01 10.00
C LYS A 170 11.69 2.25 9.31
N LEU A 171 12.95 2.60 9.58
CA LEU A 171 13.59 3.77 8.98
C LEU A 171 13.91 3.52 7.50
N GLU A 172 14.43 2.34 7.17
CA GLU A 172 14.79 1.97 5.80
C GLU A 172 13.55 1.75 4.93
N MET A 173 12.49 1.13 5.46
CA MET A 173 11.20 1.05 4.78
C MET A 173 10.66 2.45 4.46
N ARG A 174 10.73 3.37 5.43
CA ARG A 174 10.29 4.75 5.23
C ARG A 174 11.13 5.47 4.18
N LEU A 175 12.44 5.22 4.13
CA LEU A 175 13.33 5.74 3.09
C LEU A 175 12.93 5.22 1.70
N GLN A 176 12.69 3.91 1.57
CA GLN A 176 12.24 3.29 0.31
C GLN A 176 10.88 3.84 -0.14
N MET A 177 9.97 4.15 0.78
CA MET A 177 8.71 4.84 0.45
C MET A 177 8.94 6.25 -0.11
N TYR A 178 9.92 7.01 0.41
CA TYR A 178 10.27 8.31 -0.17
C TYR A 178 10.87 8.16 -1.57
N LEU A 179 11.71 7.16 -1.80
CA LEU A 179 12.25 6.87 -3.13
C LEU A 179 11.14 6.50 -4.12
N LEU A 180 10.15 5.69 -3.72
CA LEU A 180 8.98 5.39 -4.57
C LEU A 180 8.20 6.66 -4.91
N ASP A 181 7.95 7.54 -3.94
CA ASP A 181 7.29 8.82 -4.18
C ASP A 181 8.06 9.68 -5.18
N PHE A 182 9.40 9.72 -5.09
CA PHE A 182 10.23 10.45 -6.06
C PHE A 182 10.06 9.90 -7.47
N ILE A 183 10.14 8.57 -7.63
CA ILE A 183 9.97 7.89 -8.93
C ILE A 183 8.59 8.21 -9.51
N MET A 184 7.53 8.14 -8.70
CA MET A 184 6.16 8.42 -9.14
C MET A 184 5.97 9.89 -9.55
N ARG A 185 6.51 10.85 -8.79
CA ARG A 185 6.42 12.28 -9.10
C ARG A 185 7.13 12.62 -10.40
N ILE A 186 8.33 12.08 -10.59
CA ILE A 186 9.07 12.24 -11.84
C ILE A 186 8.28 11.64 -13.00
N SER A 187 7.77 10.41 -12.86
CA SER A 187 6.98 9.76 -13.91
C SER A 187 5.78 10.62 -14.33
N ARG A 188 5.10 11.26 -13.37
CA ARG A 188 4.00 12.20 -13.65
C ARG A 188 4.50 13.46 -14.37
N ALA A 189 5.62 14.04 -13.93
CA ALA A 189 6.21 15.22 -14.57
C ALA A 189 6.64 14.95 -16.03
N GLU A 190 7.14 13.75 -16.32
CA GLU A 190 7.45 13.31 -17.70
C GLU A 190 6.18 13.15 -18.53
N LYS A 191 5.13 12.50 -18.00
CA LYS A 191 3.84 12.37 -18.70
C LYS A 191 3.16 13.72 -19.00
N GLU A 192 3.38 14.72 -18.14
CA GLU A 192 2.84 16.07 -18.28
C GLU A 192 3.68 16.99 -19.18
N GLY A 193 4.80 16.50 -19.75
CA GLY A 193 5.69 17.29 -20.61
C GLY A 193 6.50 18.35 -19.86
N LYS A 194 6.48 18.37 -18.52
CA LYS A 194 7.26 19.31 -17.69
C LYS A 194 8.76 19.02 -17.70
N PHE A 195 9.15 17.86 -18.22
CA PHE A 195 10.54 17.49 -18.44
C PHE A 195 11.13 18.02 -19.76
N ASP A 196 10.32 18.51 -20.69
CA ASP A 196 10.78 19.00 -22.01
C ASP A 196 10.81 20.54 -22.12
N THR A 197 10.23 21.26 -21.14
CA THR A 197 10.34 22.72 -20.96
C THR A 197 11.51 23.11 -20.07
#